data_AF-A0A974SSK0-F1
#
_entry.id   AF-A0A974SSK0-F1
#
_cell.length_a   1.000
_cell.length_b   1.000
_cell.length_c   1.000
_cell.angle_alpha   90.00
_cell.angle_beta   90.00
_cell.angle_gamma   90.00
#
_symmetry.space_group_name_H-M   'P 1'
#
loop_
_entity.id
_entity.type
_entity.pdbx_description
1 polymer ?
#
loop_
_entity_poly.entity_id
_entity_poly.type
_entity_poly.pdbx_seq_one_letter_code
_entity_poly.pdbx_strand_id
1 'polypeptide(L)'
;MVEGREVEADEKPWEEVQYQLPPAPDVKNLVPIDVGSLTENKFAVDEPSVTFGADQVVRYTLVATSPGGARNVSYEGMRCATAERRLYAFGRADGSWSKARNGQWLRISENNLNRHHAALFRDYFCTPGGSVSSTDEARRVLRSGNPAAVSR
;
A
#
# COMPACT_ATOMS: atom_id res chain seq x y z
N MET A 1 -42.97 18.21 26.66
CA MET A 1 -42.87 18.06 25.19
C MET A 1 -41.40 18.18 24.86
N VAL A 2 -40.86 17.19 24.15
CA VAL A 2 -39.44 16.87 24.06
C VAL A 2 -38.60 17.97 23.42
N GLU A 3 -37.49 18.34 24.08
CA GLU A 3 -36.41 19.10 23.47
C GLU A 3 -35.15 18.24 23.59
N GLY A 4 -34.60 17.84 22.45
CA GLY A 4 -33.46 16.92 22.35
C GLY A 4 -32.81 17.08 20.99
N ARG A 5 -32.06 18.17 20.87
CA ARG A 5 -31.24 18.58 19.73
C ARG A 5 -30.33 17.44 19.27
N GLU A 6 -30.47 17.02 18.01
CA GLU A 6 -29.49 16.16 17.34
C GLU A 6 -28.13 16.85 17.36
N VAL A 7 -27.16 16.20 18.00
CA VAL A 7 -25.75 16.54 17.87
C VAL A 7 -25.26 15.92 16.57
N GLU A 8 -25.38 16.67 15.46
CA GLU A 8 -24.58 16.40 14.27
C GLU A 8 -23.11 16.57 14.68
N ALA A 9 -22.42 15.44 14.87
CA ALA A 9 -20.99 15.44 15.07
C ALA A 9 -20.36 16.04 13.81
N ASP A 10 -19.61 17.13 13.97
CA ASP A 10 -18.74 17.72 12.96
C ASP A 10 -17.59 16.74 12.65
N GLU A 11 -17.92 15.64 11.97
CA GLU A 11 -16.93 14.75 11.37
C GLU A 11 -16.37 15.48 10.15
N LYS A 12 -15.27 16.18 10.34
CA LYS A 12 -14.51 16.78 9.24
C LYS A 12 -14.32 15.71 8.15
N PRO A 13 -14.67 16.01 6.88
CA PRO A 13 -14.46 15.07 5.80
C PRO A 13 -12.97 14.74 5.72
N TRP A 14 -12.66 13.44 5.70
CA TRP A 14 -11.28 12.98 5.56
C TRP A 14 -10.65 13.58 4.30
N GLU A 15 -9.47 14.16 4.45
CA GLU A 15 -8.68 14.72 3.36
C GLU A 15 -7.30 14.07 3.31
N GLU A 16 -6.84 13.76 2.11
CA GLU A 16 -5.53 13.19 1.90
C GLU A 16 -4.44 14.25 2.01
N VAL A 17 -3.40 13.96 2.79
CA VAL A 17 -2.26 14.86 2.96
C VAL A 17 -1.35 14.84 1.72
N GLN A 18 -0.72 15.98 1.44
CA GLN A 18 0.29 16.11 0.39
C GLN A 18 1.43 15.10 0.60
N TYR A 19 1.79 14.39 -0.46
CA TYR A 19 2.86 13.40 -0.43
C TYR A 19 4.09 13.86 -1.21
N GLN A 20 5.24 13.31 -0.85
CA GLN A 20 6.47 13.44 -1.62
C GLN A 20 6.78 12.11 -2.31
N LEU A 21 7.33 12.19 -3.52
CA LEU A 21 7.79 11.01 -4.22
C LEU A 21 9.14 10.58 -3.64
N PRO A 22 9.31 9.30 -3.28
CA PRO A 22 10.57 8.82 -2.73
C PRO A 22 11.65 8.78 -3.81
N PRO A 23 12.94 8.61 -3.44
CA PRO A 23 13.98 8.22 -4.37
C PRO A 23 13.62 6.93 -5.13
N ALA A 24 14.31 6.68 -6.25
CA ALA A 24 14.17 5.42 -6.95
C ALA A 24 14.54 4.24 -6.03
N PRO A 25 13.80 3.11 -6.09
CA PRO A 25 14.02 1.98 -5.20
C PRO A 25 15.35 1.27 -5.49
N ASP A 26 16.11 1.01 -4.44
CA ASP A 26 17.38 0.27 -4.49
C ASP A 26 17.12 -1.21 -4.25
N VAL A 27 17.75 -2.07 -5.06
CA VAL A 27 17.60 -3.53 -4.97
C VAL A 27 17.91 -4.06 -3.57
N LYS A 28 18.87 -3.46 -2.86
CA LYS A 28 19.25 -3.91 -1.51
C LYS A 28 18.18 -3.67 -0.45
N ASN A 29 17.23 -2.78 -0.73
CA ASN A 29 16.16 -2.37 0.19
C ASN A 29 14.83 -3.04 -0.15
N LEU A 30 14.79 -3.86 -1.20
CA LEU A 30 13.57 -4.53 -1.63
C LEU A 30 13.25 -5.69 -0.69
N VAL A 31 12.13 -5.57 -0.01
CA VAL A 31 11.54 -6.64 0.79
C VAL A 31 10.56 -7.40 -0.09
N PRO A 32 10.82 -8.68 -0.43
CA PRO A 32 9.88 -9.48 -1.20
C PRO A 32 8.56 -9.62 -0.46
N ILE A 33 7.44 -9.58 -1.20
CA ILE A 33 6.13 -9.93 -0.67
C ILE A 33 5.65 -11.24 -1.27
N ASP A 34 5.18 -12.14 -0.41
CA ASP A 34 4.52 -13.36 -0.86
C ASP A 34 3.09 -13.07 -1.32
N VAL A 35 2.78 -13.45 -2.55
CA VAL A 35 1.46 -13.30 -3.18
C VAL A 35 0.89 -14.66 -3.62
N GLY A 36 1.43 -15.76 -3.08
CA GLY A 36 1.12 -17.16 -3.40
C GLY A 36 1.44 -17.59 -4.83
N SER A 37 1.07 -18.82 -5.17
CA SER A 37 1.44 -19.51 -6.44
C SER A 37 0.56 -19.17 -7.66
N LEU A 38 -0.36 -18.22 -7.55
CA LEU A 38 -1.30 -17.88 -8.62
C LEU A 38 -0.68 -17.03 -9.74
N THR A 39 0.55 -16.55 -9.55
CA THR A 39 1.30 -15.78 -10.54
C THR A 39 2.78 -16.06 -10.42
N GLU A 40 3.48 -16.05 -11.56
CA GLU A 40 4.94 -16.16 -11.60
C GLU A 40 5.63 -14.79 -11.43
N ASN A 41 4.86 -13.69 -11.39
CA ASN A 41 5.39 -12.36 -11.12
C ASN A 41 5.88 -12.29 -9.68
N LYS A 42 7.08 -11.76 -9.49
CA LYS A 42 7.65 -11.48 -8.17
C LYS A 42 7.34 -10.05 -7.79
N PHE A 43 6.94 -9.84 -6.53
CA PHE A 43 6.63 -8.53 -6.01
C PHE A 43 7.51 -8.22 -4.81
N ALA A 44 7.92 -6.96 -4.68
CA ALA A 44 8.69 -6.47 -3.54
C ALA A 44 8.33 -5.02 -3.24
N VAL A 45 8.49 -4.61 -1.99
CA VAL A 45 8.32 -3.23 -1.55
C VAL A 45 9.68 -2.66 -1.15
N ASP A 46 9.98 -1.43 -1.57
CA ASP A 46 11.17 -0.70 -1.11
C ASP A 46 10.93 -0.19 0.32
N GLU A 47 11.60 -0.75 1.31
CA GLU A 47 11.34 -0.43 2.72
C GLU A 47 11.52 1.07 3.07
N PRO A 48 12.57 1.79 2.62
CA PRO A 48 12.74 3.20 2.92
C PRO A 48 11.63 4.09 2.37
N SER A 49 10.95 3.69 1.29
CA SER A 49 9.79 4.41 0.76
C SER A 49 8.55 4.33 1.65
N VAL A 50 8.48 3.34 2.56
CA VAL A 50 7.28 3.11 3.38
C VAL A 50 7.11 4.25 4.38
N THR A 51 5.94 4.86 4.38
CA THR A 51 5.52 5.90 5.32
C THR A 51 4.06 5.72 5.74
N PHE A 52 3.75 6.07 6.98
CA PHE A 52 2.37 6.20 7.47
C PHE A 52 2.05 7.67 7.67
N GLY A 53 1.06 8.19 6.94
CA GLY A 53 0.65 9.58 7.03
C GLY A 53 -0.35 9.83 8.16
N ALA A 54 -0.47 11.09 8.59
CA ALA A 54 -1.49 11.53 9.55
C ALA A 54 -2.93 11.33 9.03
N ASP A 55 -3.08 11.14 7.71
CA ASP A 55 -4.31 10.77 7.03
C ASP A 55 -4.61 9.27 7.03
N GLN A 56 -3.85 8.48 7.80
CA GLN A 56 -3.99 7.02 7.93
C GLN A 56 -3.76 6.27 6.61
N VAL A 57 -2.96 6.85 5.72
CA VAL A 57 -2.54 6.22 4.45
C VAL A 57 -1.14 5.64 4.62
N VAL A 58 -0.99 4.34 4.34
CA VAL A 58 0.31 3.70 4.15
C VAL A 58 0.76 3.96 2.73
N ARG A 59 1.88 4.66 2.54
CA ARG A 59 2.46 4.95 1.22
C ARG A 59 3.74 4.15 1.04
N TYR A 60 3.95 3.60 -0.15
CA TYR A 60 5.06 2.71 -0.44
C TYR A 60 5.36 2.63 -1.94
N THR A 61 6.60 2.25 -2.27
CA THR A 61 7.02 1.91 -3.62
C THR A 61 6.95 0.40 -3.82
N LEU A 62 6.13 -0.04 -4.76
CA LEU A 62 6.00 -1.43 -5.18
C LEU A 62 6.84 -1.69 -6.44
N VAL A 63 7.47 -2.85 -6.47
CA VAL A 63 8.26 -3.36 -7.58
C VAL A 63 7.70 -4.71 -8.00
N ALA A 64 7.13 -4.78 -9.20
CA ALA A 64 6.71 -6.02 -9.83
C ALA A 64 7.74 -6.45 -10.88
N THR A 65 8.15 -7.71 -10.88
CA THR A 65 9.12 -8.27 -11.83
C THR A 65 8.51 -9.50 -12.50
N SER A 66 8.43 -9.48 -13.82
CA SER A 66 7.93 -10.62 -14.60
C SER A 66 8.98 -11.75 -14.71
N PRO A 67 8.57 -12.98 -15.08
CA PRO A 67 9.53 -14.06 -15.34
C PRO A 67 10.57 -13.71 -16.41
N GLY A 68 10.18 -12.88 -17.39
CA GLY A 68 11.09 -12.37 -18.42
C GLY A 68 12.00 -11.22 -17.97
N GLY A 69 11.98 -10.85 -16.69
CA GLY A 69 12.83 -9.80 -16.11
C GLY A 69 12.32 -8.37 -16.31
N ALA A 70 11.13 -8.18 -16.87
CA ALA A 70 10.54 -6.84 -17.00
C ALA A 70 10.13 -6.32 -15.62
N ARG A 71 10.62 -5.13 -15.25
CA ARG A 71 10.36 -4.50 -13.96
C ARG A 71 9.36 -3.35 -14.12
N ASN A 72 8.28 -3.37 -13.35
CA ASN A 72 7.33 -2.28 -13.20
C ASN A 72 7.46 -1.71 -11.78
N VAL A 73 7.55 -0.39 -11.67
CA VAL A 73 7.70 0.32 -10.39
C VAL A 73 6.54 1.29 -10.23
N SER A 74 5.84 1.22 -9.11
CA SER A 74 4.75 2.15 -8.76
C SER A 74 4.97 2.74 -7.37
N TYR A 75 4.52 3.98 -7.18
CA TYR A 75 4.33 4.58 -5.85
C TYR A 75 2.85 4.64 -5.55
N GLU A 76 2.45 4.05 -4.45
CA GLU A 76 1.06 3.74 -4.12
C GLU A 76 0.73 4.17 -2.69
N GLY A 77 -0.56 4.34 -2.44
CA GLY A 77 -1.14 4.59 -1.12
C GLY A 77 -2.21 3.56 -0.83
N MET A 78 -2.30 3.12 0.42
CA MET A 78 -3.30 2.15 0.90
C MET A 78 -4.02 2.70 2.12
N ARG A 79 -5.34 2.60 2.12
CA ARG A 79 -6.21 2.99 3.24
C ARG A 79 -6.86 1.76 3.83
N CYS A 80 -6.47 1.43 5.07
CA CYS A 80 -7.04 0.29 5.78
C CYS A 80 -8.53 0.48 6.07
N ALA A 81 -8.96 1.68 6.45
CA ALA A 81 -10.34 1.99 6.84
C ALA A 81 -11.37 1.72 5.74
N THR A 82 -11.01 1.95 4.47
CA THR A 82 -11.94 1.82 3.32
C THR A 82 -11.61 0.64 2.41
N ALA A 83 -10.51 -0.08 2.67
CA ALA A 83 -9.96 -1.11 1.80
C ALA A 83 -9.72 -0.59 0.37
N GLU A 84 -9.09 0.57 0.27
CA GLU A 84 -8.81 1.24 -1.00
C GLU A 84 -7.31 1.43 -1.20
N ARG A 85 -6.91 1.46 -2.47
CA ARG A 85 -5.58 1.82 -2.90
C ARG A 85 -5.61 2.94 -3.92
N ARG A 86 -4.57 3.77 -3.92
CA ARG A 86 -4.37 4.86 -4.88
C ARG A 86 -3.00 4.71 -5.52
N LEU A 87 -2.94 4.95 -6.83
CA LEU A 87 -1.69 4.99 -7.58
C LEU A 87 -1.27 6.44 -7.76
N TYR A 88 -0.10 6.81 -7.28
CA TYR A 88 0.42 8.17 -7.34
C TYR A 88 1.32 8.39 -8.55
N ALA A 89 2.23 7.46 -8.81
CA ALA A 89 3.21 7.58 -9.86
C ALA A 89 3.74 6.22 -10.32
N PHE A 90 4.32 6.22 -11.51
CA PHE A 90 5.08 5.11 -12.08
C PHE A 90 6.55 5.50 -12.18
N GLY A 91 7.44 4.61 -11.76
CA GLY A 91 8.88 4.79 -11.89
C GLY A 91 9.33 4.50 -13.32
N ARG A 92 10.31 5.27 -13.80
CA ARG A 92 10.98 5.07 -15.09
C ARG A 92 12.34 4.41 -14.90
N ALA A 93 12.90 3.89 -16.00
CA ALA A 93 14.21 3.24 -15.99
C ALA A 93 15.36 4.19 -15.58
N ASP A 94 15.19 5.49 -15.79
CA ASP A 94 16.14 6.54 -15.37
C ASP A 94 16.01 6.92 -13.87
N GLY A 95 15.10 6.28 -13.14
CA GLY A 95 14.81 6.57 -11.73
C GLY A 95 13.85 7.74 -11.50
N SER A 96 13.39 8.41 -12.56
CA SER A 96 12.40 9.48 -12.46
C SER A 96 10.97 8.94 -12.29
N TRP A 97 10.06 9.80 -11.84
CA TRP A 97 8.64 9.47 -11.67
C TRP A 97 7.77 10.08 -12.76
N SER A 98 6.79 9.32 -13.24
CA SER A 98 5.66 9.81 -14.00
C SER A 98 4.42 9.82 -13.11
N LYS A 99 3.82 10.99 -12.88
CA LYS A 99 2.55 11.06 -12.15
C LYS A 99 1.48 10.22 -12.83
N ALA A 100 0.68 9.52 -12.05
CA ALA A 100 -0.48 8.80 -12.53
C ALA A 100 -1.52 9.80 -13.04
N ARG A 101 -2.06 9.57 -14.25
CA ARG A 101 -3.08 10.45 -14.85
C ARG A 101 -4.40 10.42 -14.10
N ASN A 102 -4.78 9.24 -13.59
CA ASN A 102 -6.02 8.98 -12.85
C ASN A 102 -5.70 8.35 -11.49
N GLY A 103 -5.14 9.13 -10.58
CA GLY A 103 -4.87 8.69 -9.20
C GLY A 103 -6.13 8.70 -8.34
N GLN A 104 -7.16 7.94 -8.71
CA GLN A 104 -8.36 7.79 -7.88
C GLN A 104 -8.16 6.66 -6.85
N TRP A 105 -8.89 6.73 -5.74
CA TRP A 105 -9.00 5.63 -4.80
C TRP A 105 -9.82 4.51 -5.44
N LEU A 106 -9.25 3.30 -5.47
CA LEU A 106 -9.88 2.12 -6.03
C LEU A 106 -9.94 1.03 -4.97
N ARG A 107 -11.10 0.38 -4.86
CA ARG A 107 -11.29 -0.69 -3.89
C ARG A 107 -10.36 -1.87 -4.19
N ILE A 108 -9.72 -2.38 -3.16
CA ILE A 108 -8.87 -3.57 -3.23
C ILE A 108 -9.80 -4.77 -3.40
N SER A 109 -9.47 -5.63 -4.37
CA SER A 109 -10.26 -6.82 -4.69
C SER A 109 -9.36 -8.05 -4.76
N GLU A 110 -9.91 -9.18 -4.31
CA GLU A 110 -9.26 -10.49 -4.36
C GLU A 110 -9.42 -11.08 -5.77
N ASN A 111 -8.65 -10.57 -6.74
CA ASN A 111 -8.56 -11.17 -8.07
C ASN A 111 -7.11 -11.52 -8.42
N ASN A 112 -6.93 -12.45 -9.37
CA ASN A 112 -5.60 -12.96 -9.73
C ASN A 112 -4.66 -11.87 -10.25
N LEU A 113 -5.18 -10.85 -10.93
CA LEU A 113 -4.36 -9.81 -11.56
C LEU A 113 -3.76 -8.82 -10.54
N ASN A 114 -4.49 -8.51 -9.46
CA ASN A 114 -4.09 -7.50 -8.48
C ASN A 114 -3.93 -8.09 -7.06
N ARG A 115 -3.69 -9.40 -6.95
CA ARG A 115 -3.57 -10.10 -5.67
C ARG A 115 -2.49 -9.52 -4.75
N HIS A 116 -1.45 -8.92 -5.30
CA HIS A 116 -0.41 -8.26 -4.51
C HIS A 116 -0.97 -7.11 -3.64
N HIS A 117 -1.97 -6.35 -4.12
CA HIS A 117 -2.64 -5.33 -3.31
C HIS A 117 -3.44 -5.96 -2.17
N ALA A 118 -4.14 -7.06 -2.44
CA ALA A 118 -4.86 -7.84 -1.45
C ALA A 118 -3.93 -8.45 -0.39
N ALA A 119 -2.79 -9.00 -0.79
CA ALA A 119 -1.78 -9.54 0.11
C ALA A 119 -1.22 -8.45 1.03
N LEU A 120 -0.77 -7.32 0.46
CA LEU A 120 -0.30 -6.16 1.24
C LEU A 120 -1.36 -5.67 2.22
N PHE A 121 -2.62 -5.62 1.80
CA PHE A 121 -3.72 -5.20 2.66
C PHE A 121 -3.94 -6.17 3.82
N ARG A 122 -4.27 -7.43 3.53
CA ARG A 122 -4.73 -8.38 4.55
C ARG A 122 -3.60 -8.95 5.39
N ASP A 123 -2.44 -9.16 4.78
CA ASP A 123 -1.38 -10.00 5.35
C ASP A 123 -0.19 -9.19 5.88
N TYR A 124 -0.14 -7.88 5.59
CA TYR A 124 0.89 -6.97 6.08
C TYR A 124 0.28 -5.76 6.80
N PHE A 125 -0.42 -4.86 6.11
CA PHE A 125 -0.71 -3.54 6.67
C PHE A 125 -2.03 -3.42 7.43
N CYS A 126 -3.05 -4.19 7.06
CA CYS A 126 -4.42 -4.05 7.54
C CYS A 126 -4.96 -5.40 8.05
N THR A 127 -4.23 -6.02 8.99
CA THR A 127 -4.58 -7.37 9.49
C THR A 127 -5.83 -7.34 10.38
N PRO A 128 -6.56 -8.46 10.53
CA PRO A 128 -7.73 -8.53 11.41
C PRO A 128 -7.45 -8.19 12.89
N GLY A 129 -6.21 -8.34 13.36
CA GLY A 129 -5.79 -8.01 14.73
C GLY A 129 -5.44 -6.52 14.95
N GLY A 130 -5.46 -5.72 13.89
CA GLY A 130 -5.08 -4.31 13.91
C GLY A 130 -4.42 -3.88 12.60
N SER A 131 -4.69 -2.64 12.19
CA SER A 131 -3.97 -1.98 11.11
C SER A 131 -2.73 -1.28 11.64
N VAL A 132 -1.68 -1.19 10.82
CA VAL A 132 -0.48 -0.43 11.16
C VAL A 132 -0.83 1.04 11.44
N SER A 133 -0.18 1.60 12.45
CA SER A 133 -0.49 2.93 12.99
C SER A 133 0.70 3.90 12.95
N SER A 134 1.86 3.44 12.46
CA SER A 134 3.07 4.24 12.34
C SER A 134 3.98 3.73 11.22
N THR A 135 4.89 4.59 10.74
CA THR A 135 5.89 4.22 9.74
C THR A 135 6.77 3.06 10.23
N ASP A 136 7.22 3.12 11.47
CA ASP A 136 8.08 2.07 12.03
C ASP A 136 7.35 0.74 12.15
N GLU A 137 6.07 0.76 12.52
CA GLU A 137 5.25 -0.44 12.54
C GLU A 137 5.03 -1.00 11.13
N ALA A 138 4.68 -0.16 10.16
CA ALA A 138 4.50 -0.58 8.77
C ALA A 138 5.76 -1.23 8.21
N ARG A 139 6.94 -0.64 8.48
CA ARG A 139 8.23 -1.20 8.07
C ARG A 139 8.57 -2.50 8.81
N ARG A 140 8.32 -2.58 10.11
CA ARG A 140 8.51 -3.81 10.90
C ARG A 140 7.65 -4.95 10.33
N VAL A 141 6.36 -4.71 10.15
CA VAL A 141 5.44 -5.71 9.61
C VAL A 141 5.77 -6.04 8.16
N LEU A 142 6.27 -5.11 7.35
CA LEU A 142 6.76 -5.45 6.01
C LEU A 142 7.90 -6.48 6.08
N ARG A 143 8.87 -6.31 6.99
CA ARG A 143 10.03 -7.21 7.13
C ARG A 143 9.68 -8.56 7.76
N SER A 144 8.76 -8.58 8.71
CA SER A 144 8.37 -9.80 9.43
C SER A 144 7.11 -10.46 8.89
N GLY A 145 6.42 -9.76 7.99
CA GLY A 145 5.12 -10.13 7.43
C GLY A 145 5.24 -11.10 6.27
N ASN A 146 4.06 -11.54 5.86
CA ASN A 146 3.72 -12.76 5.13
C ASN A 146 4.86 -13.51 4.36
N PRO A 147 5.41 -14.54 5.02
CA PRO A 147 5.92 -15.78 4.41
C PRO A 147 4.79 -16.82 4.42
N ALA A 148 3.87 -16.67 3.49
CA ALA A 148 2.54 -17.28 3.35
C ALA A 148 1.47 -16.98 4.43
N ALA A 149 1.51 -15.85 5.17
CA ALA A 149 0.44 -15.30 6.06
C ALA A 149 -0.09 -16.24 7.14
N VAL A 150 0.62 -17.34 7.30
CA VAL A 150 0.09 -18.64 7.66
C VAL A 150 1.28 -19.57 7.47
N SER A 151 1.53 -20.48 8.38
CA SER A 151 1.34 -21.88 7.99
C SER A 151 0.03 -22.46 8.54
N ARG A 152 -1.03 -21.65 8.66
CA ARG A 152 -2.34 -21.98 9.27
C ARG A 152 -3.50 -22.13 8.26
#